data_AF-A0A511UQ52-F1
#
_entry.id   AF-A0A511UQ52-F1
#
_cell.length_a   1.000
_cell.length_b   1.000
_cell.length_c   1.000
_cell.angle_alpha   90.00
_cell.angle_beta   90.00
_cell.angle_gamma   90.00
#
_symmetry.space_group_name_H-M   'P 1'
#
loop_
_entity.id
_entity.type
_entity.pdbx_description
1 polymer ?
#
loop_
_entity_poly.entity_id
_entity_poly.type
_entity_poly.pdbx_seq_one_letter_code
_entity_poly.pdbx_strand_id
1 'polypeptide(L)'
;MKSIPISLTCLLALAGCQVMPDRLPQAEPAPAASCYFPTTAEAALETSVDVLTEWGFTLDATDTTLGLISASRERPLHGYYDRYDDSYGHGMRVFGGLGLGRGGSGIGIGFGGIGFAGGVGEQPVEVERVSLLVNDAHVRISRDIRRFDHWGDQRESYSASNDDFCQRFQARFEQSAPVLRSSPL
;
A
#
# COMPACT_ATOMS: atom_id res chain seq x y z
N MET A 1 59.61 7.42 -14.27
CA MET A 1 58.15 7.61 -14.32
C MET A 1 57.50 6.36 -13.76
N LYS A 2 56.89 6.42 -12.57
CA LYS A 2 56.44 5.25 -11.81
C LYS A 2 55.02 4.90 -12.24
N SER A 3 54.86 3.74 -12.87
CA SER A 3 53.61 3.21 -13.40
C SER A 3 52.63 2.95 -12.26
N ILE A 4 51.60 3.80 -12.15
CA ILE A 4 50.49 3.60 -11.23
C ILE A 4 49.77 2.32 -11.71
N PRO A 5 49.68 1.27 -10.88
CA PRO A 5 49.10 0.00 -11.31
C PRO A 5 47.59 0.19 -11.52
N ILE A 6 47.13 -0.21 -12.70
CA ILE A 6 45.72 -0.20 -13.16
C ILE A 6 44.76 -0.84 -12.13
N SER A 7 45.28 -1.75 -11.30
CA SER A 7 44.60 -2.37 -10.16
C SER A 7 44.04 -1.35 -9.13
N LEU A 8 44.77 -0.26 -8.86
CA LEU A 8 44.34 0.77 -7.90
C LEU A 8 43.18 1.61 -8.46
N THR A 9 43.14 1.81 -9.78
CA THR A 9 42.06 2.53 -10.47
C THR A 9 40.77 1.70 -10.52
N CYS A 10 40.86 0.37 -10.68
CA CYS A 10 39.70 -0.51 -10.64
C CYS A 10 39.08 -0.61 -9.23
N LEU A 11 39.88 -0.58 -8.16
CA LEU A 11 39.37 -0.60 -6.78
C LEU A 11 38.57 0.68 -6.42
N LEU A 12 38.96 1.83 -6.97
CA LEU A 12 38.23 3.09 -6.77
C LEU A 12 36.91 3.15 -7.56
N ALA A 13 36.80 2.42 -8.68
CA ALA A 13 35.58 2.35 -9.47
C ALA A 13 34.48 1.48 -8.82
N LEU A 14 34.86 0.47 -8.01
CA LEU A 14 33.90 -0.35 -7.25
C LEU A 14 33.43 0.29 -5.93
N ALA A 15 34.10 1.35 -5.45
CA ALA A 15 33.71 2.06 -4.24
C ALA A 15 32.60 3.12 -4.48
N GLY A 16 32.19 3.33 -5.74
CA GLY A 16 31.11 4.23 -6.09
C GLY A 16 29.73 3.61 -5.89
N CYS A 17 28.88 4.31 -5.13
CA CYS A 17 27.41 4.24 -5.15
C CYS A 17 26.69 3.32 -4.14
N GLN A 18 27.21 3.13 -2.92
CA GLN A 18 26.34 2.89 -1.75
C GLN A 18 25.88 4.24 -1.16
N VAL A 19 25.25 5.08 -1.99
CA VAL A 19 24.60 6.31 -1.50
C VAL A 19 23.35 5.85 -0.78
N MET A 20 23.47 5.62 0.52
CA MET A 20 22.31 5.41 1.36
C MET A 20 21.50 6.71 1.32
N PRO A 21 20.22 6.68 0.89
CA PRO A 21 19.43 7.88 0.82
C PRO A 21 19.31 8.47 2.23
N ASP A 22 19.56 9.77 2.37
CA ASP A 22 19.45 10.50 3.65
C ASP A 22 18.04 10.46 4.25
N ARG A 23 17.05 10.02 3.46
CA ARG A 23 15.67 9.81 3.89
C ARG A 23 15.17 8.46 3.40
N LEU A 24 14.52 7.74 4.32
CA LEU A 24 13.75 6.57 3.97
C LEU A 24 12.67 6.95 2.95
N PRO A 25 12.36 6.07 1.97
CA PRO A 25 11.26 6.28 1.05
C PRO A 25 10.00 6.65 1.83
N GLN A 26 9.52 7.88 1.65
CA GLN A 26 8.29 8.32 2.26
C GLN A 26 7.15 8.08 1.28
N ALA A 27 5.99 7.71 1.83
CA ALA A 27 4.78 7.65 1.03
C ALA A 27 4.47 9.06 0.51
N GLU A 28 4.25 9.22 -0.79
CA GLU A 28 3.77 10.45 -1.39
C GLU A 28 2.30 10.27 -1.81
N PRO A 29 1.38 11.13 -1.33
CA PRO A 29 1.55 12.15 -0.29
C PRO A 29 1.83 11.57 1.11
N ALA A 30 2.48 12.38 1.95
CA ALA A 30 2.78 12.01 3.33
C ALA A 30 1.49 11.66 4.09
N PRO A 31 1.49 10.63 4.97
CA PRO A 31 0.32 10.29 5.75
C PRO A 31 -0.12 11.46 6.62
N ALA A 32 -1.43 11.68 6.69
CA ALA A 32 -2.02 12.70 7.53
C ALA A 32 -1.77 12.39 9.02
N ALA A 33 -1.66 13.44 9.85
CA ALA A 33 -1.42 13.28 11.28
C ALA A 33 -2.56 12.54 11.99
N SER A 34 -3.79 12.68 11.50
CA SER A 34 -4.97 11.97 12.01
C SER A 34 -4.94 10.45 11.77
N CYS A 35 -4.07 9.96 10.89
CA CYS A 35 -3.86 8.52 10.68
C CYS A 35 -3.06 7.86 11.82
N TYR A 36 -2.68 8.63 12.84
CA TYR A 36 -2.09 8.14 14.07
C TYR A 36 -2.86 8.73 15.25
N PHE A 37 -3.57 7.88 16.00
CA PHE A 37 -4.36 8.32 17.16
C PHE A 37 -4.20 7.37 18.36
N PRO A 38 -4.28 7.89 19.59
CA PRO A 38 -4.19 7.07 20.78
C PRO A 38 -5.46 6.22 20.98
N THR A 39 -5.32 5.03 21.55
CA THR A 39 -6.44 4.16 21.94
C THR A 39 -6.17 3.52 23.29
N THR A 40 -7.23 3.26 24.06
CA THR A 40 -7.21 2.49 25.31
C THR A 40 -8.17 1.30 25.28
N ALA A 41 -8.68 0.97 24.10
CA ALA A 41 -9.65 -0.11 23.94
C ALA A 41 -8.96 -1.48 24.02
N GLU A 42 -9.35 -2.31 24.99
CA GLU A 42 -8.82 -3.68 25.15
C GLU A 42 -9.14 -4.57 23.93
N ALA A 43 -10.26 -4.30 23.25
CA ALA A 43 -10.68 -4.98 22.02
C ALA A 43 -10.38 -4.17 20.74
N ALA A 44 -9.31 -3.36 20.73
CA ALA A 44 -8.99 -2.49 19.59
C ALA A 44 -8.79 -3.25 18.27
N LEU A 45 -8.20 -4.45 18.30
CA LEU A 45 -7.98 -5.25 17.10
C LEU A 45 -9.32 -5.74 16.51
N GLU A 46 -10.17 -6.34 17.33
CA GLU A 46 -11.50 -6.84 16.94
C GLU A 46 -12.39 -5.69 16.43
N THR A 47 -12.42 -4.59 17.18
CA THR A 47 -13.16 -3.37 16.79
C THR A 47 -12.68 -2.84 15.43
N SER A 48 -11.38 -2.88 15.16
CA SER A 48 -10.82 -2.45 13.88
C SER A 48 -11.25 -3.34 12.72
N VAL A 49 -11.27 -4.66 12.94
CA VAL A 49 -11.77 -5.63 11.95
C VAL A 49 -13.24 -5.40 11.64
N ASP A 50 -14.06 -5.18 12.67
CA ASP A 50 -15.50 -4.94 12.50
C ASP A 50 -15.77 -3.67 11.69
N VAL A 51 -15.07 -2.57 12.01
CA VAL A 51 -15.21 -1.30 11.28
C VAL A 51 -14.82 -1.47 9.81
N LEU A 52 -13.70 -2.15 9.51
CA LEU A 52 -13.27 -2.37 8.13
C LEU A 52 -14.26 -3.25 7.35
N THR A 53 -14.75 -4.30 7.98
CA THR A 53 -15.71 -5.24 7.37
C THR A 53 -17.05 -4.54 7.10
N GLU A 54 -17.55 -3.74 8.03
CA GLU A 54 -18.76 -2.92 7.85
C GLU A 54 -18.60 -1.91 6.70
N TRP A 55 -17.40 -1.36 6.53
CA TRP A 55 -17.08 -0.46 5.42
C TRP A 55 -16.91 -1.19 4.08
N GLY A 56 -17.08 -2.51 4.05
CA GLY A 56 -17.03 -3.32 2.84
C GLY A 56 -15.60 -3.62 2.37
N PHE A 57 -14.62 -3.59 3.27
CA PHE A 57 -13.30 -4.15 2.99
C PHE A 57 -13.31 -5.65 3.24
N THR A 58 -12.55 -6.37 2.41
CA THR A 58 -12.23 -7.78 2.60
C THR A 58 -10.91 -7.89 3.34
N LEU A 59 -10.83 -8.76 4.36
CA LEU A 59 -9.58 -8.97 5.10
C LEU A 59 -8.58 -9.77 4.24
N ASP A 60 -7.40 -9.21 4.02
CA ASP A 60 -6.29 -9.86 3.32
C ASP A 60 -5.44 -10.68 4.30
N ALA A 61 -5.11 -10.09 5.45
CA ALA A 61 -4.28 -10.69 6.48
C ALA A 61 -4.56 -10.08 7.86
N THR A 62 -4.38 -10.85 8.92
CA THR A 62 -4.46 -10.39 10.31
C THR A 62 -3.40 -11.10 11.12
N ASP A 63 -2.51 -10.34 11.75
CA ASP A 63 -1.49 -10.83 12.66
C ASP A 63 -1.74 -10.24 14.05
N THR A 64 -2.24 -11.07 14.96
CA THR A 64 -2.56 -10.68 16.35
C THR A 64 -1.31 -10.39 17.17
N THR A 65 -0.15 -10.94 16.78
CA THR A 65 1.13 -10.77 17.49
C THR A 65 1.74 -9.41 17.20
N LEU A 66 1.63 -8.95 15.96
CA LEU A 66 2.08 -7.63 15.52
C LEU A 66 0.99 -6.56 15.64
N GLY A 67 -0.25 -6.96 15.93
CA GLY A 67 -1.41 -6.07 15.88
C GLY A 67 -1.68 -5.53 14.48
N LEU A 68 -1.31 -6.29 13.43
CA LEU A 68 -1.41 -5.85 12.05
C LEU A 68 -2.69 -6.39 11.41
N ILE A 69 -3.49 -5.51 10.82
CA ILE A 69 -4.63 -5.87 9.97
C ILE A 69 -4.35 -5.33 8.58
N SER A 70 -4.49 -6.15 7.55
CA SER A 70 -4.49 -5.71 6.16
C SER A 70 -5.82 -6.09 5.51
N ALA A 71 -6.44 -5.15 4.83
CA ALA A 71 -7.71 -5.32 4.16
C ALA A 71 -7.73 -4.58 2.83
N SER A 72 -8.48 -5.08 1.86
CA SER A 72 -8.60 -4.50 0.54
C SER A 72 -10.05 -4.42 0.05
N ARG A 73 -10.32 -3.46 -0.82
CA ARG A 73 -11.60 -3.28 -1.49
C ARG A 73 -11.38 -2.92 -2.94
N GLU A 74 -12.10 -3.61 -3.82
CA GLU A 74 -12.05 -3.36 -5.25
C GLU A 74 -13.28 -2.60 -5.72
N ARG A 75 -13.08 -1.69 -6.66
CA ARG A 75 -14.16 -0.90 -7.27
C ARG A 75 -13.96 -0.76 -8.77
N PRO A 76 -15.00 -0.97 -9.58
CA PRO A 76 -14.90 -0.71 -11.02
C PRO A 76 -14.73 0.80 -11.26
N LEU A 77 -13.75 1.14 -12.09
CA LEU A 77 -13.48 2.50 -12.54
C LEU A 77 -14.24 2.77 -13.84
N HIS A 78 -15.46 3.27 -13.71
CA HIS A 78 -16.27 3.64 -14.87
C HIS A 78 -15.72 4.91 -15.55
N GLY A 79 -15.46 4.82 -16.86
CA GLY A 79 -14.98 5.96 -17.65
C GLY A 79 -13.50 6.31 -17.42
N TYR A 80 -12.73 5.43 -16.79
CA TYR A 80 -11.28 5.59 -16.70
C TYR A 80 -10.65 5.26 -18.05
N TYR A 81 -10.40 6.31 -18.82
CA TYR A 81 -9.66 6.26 -20.08
C TYR A 81 -8.27 6.84 -19.84
N ASP A 82 -7.23 6.09 -20.20
CA ASP A 82 -5.87 6.59 -20.15
C ASP A 82 -5.73 7.74 -21.17
N ARG A 83 -5.42 8.94 -20.68
CA ARG A 83 -5.19 10.12 -21.54
C ARG A 83 -3.88 10.02 -22.32
N TYR A 84 -2.99 9.11 -21.91
CA TYR A 84 -1.65 8.90 -22.45
C TYR A 84 -1.46 7.50 -23.03
N ASP A 85 -2.50 6.92 -23.65
CA ASP A 85 -2.39 5.70 -24.48
C ASP A 85 -1.61 5.99 -25.79
N ASP A 86 -0.37 6.45 -25.64
CA ASP A 86 0.62 6.49 -26.72
C ASP A 86 1.18 5.07 -26.86
N SER A 87 0.51 4.31 -27.71
CA SER A 87 0.77 2.92 -28.16
C SER A 87 2.17 2.63 -28.75
N TYR A 88 3.20 3.41 -28.45
CA TYR A 88 4.57 3.29 -28.98
C TYR A 88 5.54 2.47 -28.11
N GLY A 89 5.05 1.48 -27.37
CA GLY A 89 5.90 0.68 -26.46
C GLY A 89 5.54 -0.80 -26.33
N HIS A 90 4.72 -1.38 -27.21
CA HIS A 90 4.29 -2.77 -27.11
C HIS A 90 5.42 -3.76 -27.43
N GLY A 91 6.27 -4.03 -26.44
CA GLY A 91 7.04 -5.26 -26.35
C GLY A 91 6.08 -6.44 -26.11
N MET A 92 6.14 -7.41 -27.00
CA MET A 92 5.46 -8.71 -26.98
C MET A 92 5.41 -9.32 -25.55
N ARG A 93 4.26 -9.24 -24.87
CA ARG A 93 4.04 -9.91 -23.56
C ARG A 93 3.50 -11.31 -23.77
N VAL A 94 4.40 -12.25 -24.03
CA VAL A 94 4.07 -13.65 -24.28
C VAL A 94 4.45 -14.44 -23.04
N PHE A 95 3.42 -14.74 -22.24
CA PHE A 95 3.44 -15.53 -21.00
C PHE A 95 4.16 -14.87 -19.80
N GLY A 96 3.57 -15.05 -18.62
CA GLY A 96 4.03 -14.48 -17.35
C GLY A 96 5.55 -14.56 -17.21
N GLY A 97 6.20 -13.40 -17.21
CA GLY A 97 7.65 -13.29 -17.25
C GLY A 97 8.10 -11.95 -16.69
N LEU A 98 9.12 -12.01 -15.83
CA LEU A 98 9.81 -10.88 -15.23
C LEU A 98 10.11 -9.80 -16.28
N GLY A 99 9.55 -8.61 -16.07
CA GLY A 99 9.98 -7.41 -16.79
C GLY A 99 11.34 -6.95 -16.27
N LEU A 100 12.38 -7.06 -17.11
CA LEU A 100 13.62 -6.31 -16.98
C LEU A 100 13.37 -4.86 -17.44
N GLY A 101 12.55 -4.14 -16.66
CA GLY A 101 12.28 -2.71 -16.81
C GLY A 101 12.97 -1.92 -15.70
N ARG A 102 13.64 -0.84 -16.05
CA ARG A 102 14.37 0.06 -15.14
C ARG A 102 13.36 0.88 -14.32
N GLY A 103 12.79 0.27 -13.27
CA GLY A 103 11.93 0.95 -12.31
C GLY A 103 10.78 0.08 -11.83
N GLY A 104 10.88 -0.43 -10.60
CA GLY A 104 9.77 -0.98 -9.84
C GLY A 104 9.62 -2.50 -9.90
N SER A 105 10.26 -3.21 -8.97
CA SER A 105 9.93 -4.58 -8.63
C SER A 105 8.62 -4.63 -7.84
N GLY A 106 7.50 -4.76 -8.53
CA GLY A 106 6.20 -5.04 -7.92
C GLY A 106 5.87 -6.52 -8.03
N ILE A 107 5.90 -7.26 -6.92
CA ILE A 107 5.29 -8.59 -6.82
C ILE A 107 3.81 -8.36 -6.48
N GLY A 108 2.92 -8.54 -7.45
CA GLY A 108 1.48 -8.58 -7.21
C GLY A 108 1.10 -9.95 -6.65
N ILE A 109 0.90 -10.04 -5.33
CA ILE A 109 0.29 -11.21 -4.71
C ILE A 109 -1.23 -11.01 -4.78
N GLY A 110 -1.90 -11.73 -5.67
CA GLY A 110 -3.35 -11.83 -5.72
C GLY A 110 -3.84 -12.89 -4.74
N PHE A 111 -4.55 -12.48 -3.69
CA PHE A 111 -5.36 -13.38 -2.86
C PHE A 111 -6.73 -12.76 -2.66
N GLY A 112 -7.77 -13.57 -2.86
CA GLY A 112 -9.11 -13.29 -2.32
C GLY A 112 -10.15 -12.70 -3.27
N GLY A 113 -10.35 -13.32 -4.44
CA GLY A 113 -11.60 -13.17 -5.21
C GLY A 113 -11.42 -12.48 -6.57
N ILE A 114 -11.64 -13.25 -7.64
CA ILE A 114 -11.78 -12.81 -9.04
C ILE A 114 -10.47 -12.30 -9.69
N GLY A 115 -9.70 -13.28 -10.19
CA GLY A 115 -8.70 -13.23 -11.27
C GLY A 115 -8.08 -11.88 -11.69
N PHE A 116 -6.79 -11.70 -11.36
CA PHE A 116 -5.86 -10.92 -12.19
C PHE A 116 -5.53 -11.68 -13.49
N ALA A 117 -6.54 -11.97 -14.30
CA ALA A 117 -6.39 -12.60 -15.59
C ALA A 117 -6.41 -11.49 -16.63
N GLY A 118 -5.24 -11.08 -17.15
CA GLY A 118 -5.10 -10.13 -18.25
C GLY A 118 -5.86 -10.58 -19.51
N GLY A 119 -7.17 -10.39 -19.48
CA GLY A 119 -8.15 -10.71 -20.49
C GLY A 119 -8.56 -9.43 -21.19
N VAL A 120 -8.49 -9.45 -22.51
CA VAL A 120 -8.92 -8.32 -23.35
C VAL A 120 -10.40 -8.00 -23.04
N GLY A 121 -10.66 -6.84 -22.43
CA GLY A 121 -12.02 -6.36 -22.16
C GLY A 121 -12.42 -6.30 -20.68
N GLU A 122 -11.49 -6.45 -19.74
CA GLU A 122 -11.76 -6.26 -18.31
C GLU A 122 -12.01 -4.77 -18.00
N GLN A 123 -12.95 -4.49 -17.08
CA GLN A 123 -13.18 -3.10 -16.68
C GLN A 123 -11.97 -2.61 -15.87
N PRO A 124 -11.49 -1.36 -16.07
CA PRO A 124 -10.49 -0.78 -15.19
C PRO A 124 -10.95 -0.89 -13.73
N VAL A 125 -10.03 -1.20 -12.81
CA VAL A 125 -10.34 -1.40 -11.39
C VAL A 125 -9.47 -0.54 -10.50
N GLU A 126 -10.08 0.01 -9.45
CA GLU A 126 -9.40 0.65 -8.34
C GLU A 126 -9.34 -0.34 -7.17
N VAL A 127 -8.13 -0.69 -6.76
CA VAL A 127 -7.85 -1.50 -5.57
C VAL A 127 -7.42 -0.57 -4.46
N GLU A 128 -8.23 -0.50 -3.43
CA GLU A 128 -7.98 0.28 -2.22
C GLU A 128 -7.54 -0.66 -1.10
N ARG A 129 -6.29 -0.52 -0.64
CA ARG A 129 -5.73 -1.31 0.45
C ARG A 129 -5.55 -0.45 1.68
N VAL A 130 -5.90 -1.01 2.82
CA VAL A 130 -5.77 -0.39 4.14
C VAL A 130 -5.00 -1.36 5.04
N SER A 131 -4.00 -0.83 5.72
CA SER A 131 -3.24 -1.52 6.75
C SER A 131 -3.36 -0.75 8.06
N LEU A 132 -3.79 -1.44 9.11
CA LEU A 132 -3.89 -0.92 10.46
C LEU A 132 -2.82 -1.59 11.32
N LEU A 133 -2.05 -0.81 12.05
CA LEU A 133 -1.18 -1.27 13.10
C LEU A 133 -1.77 -0.84 14.44
N VAL A 134 -2.24 -1.80 15.21
CA VAL A 134 -2.92 -1.62 16.49
C VAL A 134 -1.98 -2.08 17.59
N ASN A 135 -1.55 -1.12 18.41
CA ASN A 135 -0.78 -1.39 19.63
C ASN A 135 -1.61 -0.98 20.85
N ASP A 136 -1.15 -1.34 22.06
CA ASP A 136 -1.87 -1.10 23.32
C ASP A 136 -2.19 0.38 23.60
N ALA A 137 -1.47 1.31 22.96
CA ALA A 137 -1.62 2.74 23.19
C ALA A 137 -2.06 3.54 21.95
N HIS A 138 -1.94 2.99 20.74
CA HIS A 138 -2.16 3.73 19.51
C HIS A 138 -2.59 2.85 18.35
N VAL A 139 -3.36 3.44 17.44
CA VAL A 139 -3.67 2.88 16.13
C VAL A 139 -2.98 3.75 15.08
N ARG A 140 -2.29 3.09 14.15
CA ARG A 140 -1.70 3.71 12.97
C ARG A 140 -2.34 3.15 11.71
N ILE A 141 -2.81 4.04 10.85
CA ILE A 141 -3.45 3.72 9.58
C ILE A 141 -2.50 4.04 8.44
N SER A 142 -2.41 3.11 7.48
CA SER A 142 -1.82 3.33 6.17
C SER A 142 -2.81 2.90 5.12
N ARG A 143 -3.02 3.73 4.10
CA ARG A 143 -3.96 3.47 3.01
C ARG A 143 -3.28 3.74 1.67
N ASP A 144 -3.34 2.79 0.76
CA ASP A 144 -2.85 2.90 -0.61
C ASP A 144 -3.96 2.63 -1.62
N ILE A 145 -3.99 3.41 -2.69
CA ILE A 145 -4.88 3.21 -3.83
C ILE A 145 -4.03 2.88 -5.04
N ARG A 146 -4.42 1.82 -5.74
CA ARG A 146 -3.82 1.41 -7.02
C ARG A 146 -4.89 1.30 -8.07
N ARG A 147 -4.62 1.80 -9.26
CA ARG A 147 -5.53 1.71 -10.40
C ARG A 147 -4.92 0.88 -11.50
N PHE A 148 -5.71 -0.06 -11.99
CA PHE A 148 -5.36 -0.95 -13.09
C PHE A 148 -6.23 -0.62 -14.29
N ASP A 149 -5.61 -0.62 -15.47
CA ASP A 149 -6.34 -0.44 -16.73
C ASP A 149 -7.04 -1.75 -17.16
N HIS A 150 -7.67 -1.70 -18.34
CA HIS A 150 -8.39 -2.83 -18.93
C HIS A 150 -7.48 -3.97 -19.44
N TRP A 151 -6.16 -3.78 -19.41
CA TRP A 151 -5.16 -4.82 -19.66
C TRP A 151 -4.60 -5.41 -18.36
N GLY A 152 -5.02 -4.90 -17.20
CA GLY A 152 -4.51 -5.29 -15.89
C GLY A 152 -3.18 -4.64 -15.51
N ASP A 153 -2.75 -3.61 -16.24
CA ASP A 153 -1.52 -2.89 -15.93
C ASP A 153 -1.77 -1.79 -14.91
N GLN A 154 -0.91 -1.73 -13.88
CA GLN A 154 -0.96 -0.68 -12.87
C GLN A 154 -0.56 0.67 -13.48
N ARG A 155 -1.51 1.60 -13.53
CA ARG A 155 -1.31 2.97 -14.07
C ARG A 155 -0.96 3.96 -12.98
N GLU A 156 -1.62 3.83 -11.83
CA GLU A 156 -1.45 4.74 -10.70
C GLU A 156 -1.27 3.96 -9.41
N SER A 157 -0.41 4.49 -8.54
CA SER A 157 -0.26 4.02 -7.16
C SER A 157 0.12 5.21 -6.30
N TYR A 158 -0.67 5.50 -5.28
CA TYR A 158 -0.42 6.61 -4.38
C TYR A 158 -0.92 6.33 -2.96
N SER A 159 -0.35 7.04 -2.00
CA SER A 159 -0.83 7.05 -0.62
C SER A 159 -2.15 7.82 -0.53
N ALA A 160 -3.19 7.16 -0.03
CA ALA A 160 -4.49 7.77 0.21
C ALA A 160 -4.78 7.89 1.72
N SER A 161 -3.72 7.95 2.53
CA SER A 161 -3.75 8.15 3.98
C SER A 161 -4.07 9.62 4.33
N ASN A 162 -5.30 10.04 4.06
CA ASN A 162 -5.76 11.43 4.21
C ASN A 162 -6.60 11.65 5.47
N ASP A 163 -6.79 12.92 5.84
CA ASP A 163 -7.50 13.28 7.06
C ASP A 163 -8.95 12.78 7.10
N ASP A 164 -9.67 12.92 5.99
CA ASP A 164 -11.08 12.53 5.89
C ASP A 164 -11.29 11.02 6.17
N PHE A 165 -10.44 10.15 5.64
CA PHE A 165 -10.53 8.71 5.92
C PHE A 165 -10.18 8.42 7.38
N CYS A 166 -9.06 8.95 7.85
CA CYS A 166 -8.51 8.61 9.16
C CYS A 166 -9.36 9.15 10.31
N GLN A 167 -9.91 10.36 10.19
CA GLN A 167 -10.85 10.93 11.19
C GLN A 167 -12.17 10.17 11.22
N ARG A 168 -12.72 9.79 10.06
CA ARG A 168 -13.96 8.98 10.03
C ARG A 168 -13.73 7.60 10.64
N PHE A 169 -12.56 7.02 10.42
CA PHE A 169 -12.22 5.72 10.99
C PHE A 169 -12.12 5.83 12.51
N GLN A 170 -11.36 6.81 13.01
CA GLN A 170 -11.22 7.08 14.43
C GLN A 170 -12.60 7.28 15.08
N ALA A 171 -13.45 8.13 14.51
CA ALA A 171 -14.77 8.40 15.07
C ALA A 171 -15.65 7.13 15.13
N ARG A 172 -15.65 6.30 14.08
CA ARG A 172 -16.41 5.05 14.04
C ARG A 172 -15.83 4.01 15.00
N PHE A 173 -14.51 3.95 15.11
CA PHE A 173 -13.79 3.09 16.04
C PHE A 173 -14.15 3.44 17.49
N GLU A 174 -14.07 4.72 17.88
CA GLU A 174 -14.40 5.19 19.23
C GLU A 174 -15.86 4.93 19.61
N GLN A 175 -16.78 4.99 18.64
CA GLN A 175 -18.19 4.65 18.84
C GLN A 175 -18.44 3.15 19.04
N SER A 176 -17.56 2.30 18.48
CA SER A 176 -17.68 0.84 18.54
C SER A 176 -16.92 0.24 19.71
N ALA A 177 -15.84 0.90 20.13
CA ALA A 177 -14.97 0.42 21.17
C ALA A 177 -15.72 0.42 22.51
N PRO A 178 -15.73 -0.71 23.24
CA PRO A 178 -16.15 -0.70 24.63
C PRO A 178 -15.13 0.12 25.43
N VAL A 179 -15.40 1.40 25.62
CA VAL A 179 -14.60 2.26 26.49
C VAL A 179 -14.69 1.69 27.91
N LEU A 180 -13.54 1.44 28.53
CA LEU A 180 -13.44 1.26 29.98
C LEU A 180 -14.08 2.50 30.64
N ARG A 181 -15.36 2.40 30.97
CA ARG A 181 -16.02 3.40 31.82
C ARG A 181 -15.36 3.29 33.18
N SER A 182 -14.49 4.23 33.50
CA SER A 182 -14.12 4.48 34.88
C SER A 182 -15.41 4.86 35.62
N SER A 183 -15.98 3.90 36.35
CA SER A 183 -17.03 4.17 37.32
C SER A 183 -16.50 5.18 38.33
N PRO A 184 -17.15 6.33 38.54
CA PRO A 184 -16.81 7.19 39.65
C PRO A 184 -17.24 6.49 40.95
N LEU A 185 -16.28 6.25 41.84
CA LEU A 185 -16.51 6.01 43.26
C LEU A 185 -16.35 7.34 44.01
#